data_AF-A0A8C0WM00-F1
#
_entry.id   AF-A0A8C0WM00-F1
#
_cell.length_a   1.000
_cell.length_b   1.000
_cell.length_c   1.000
_cell.angle_alpha   90.00
_cell.angle_beta   90.00
_cell.angle_gamma   90.00
#
_symmetry.space_group_name_H-M   'P 1'
#
loop_
_entity.id
_entity.type
_entity.pdbx_description
1 polymer ?
#
loop_
_entity_poly.entity_id
_entity_poly.type
_entity_poly.pdbx_seq_one_letter_code
_entity_poly.pdbx_strand_id
1 'polypeptide(L)'
;MEELKFLLRYKGSSDHWVGLNRESPHHTWKWADNNEYNASFTIRGSGECAYLIENGISSAGIYKKMKWICSKPCSYIQKCKIT
;
A
#
# COMPACT_ATOMS: atom_id res chain seq x y z
N MET A 1 -8.07 2.94 7.78
CA MET A 1 -7.44 1.74 8.40
C MET A 1 -8.18 0.45 8.04
N GLU A 2 -9.49 0.47 7.79
CA GLU A 2 -10.27 -0.73 7.42
C GLU A 2 -9.75 -1.45 6.18
N GLU A 3 -9.44 -0.71 5.10
CA GLU A 3 -8.90 -1.30 3.88
C GLU A 3 -7.52 -1.96 4.10
N LEU A 4 -6.63 -1.34 4.87
CA LEU A 4 -5.34 -1.96 5.21
C LEU A 4 -5.53 -3.27 6.00
N LYS A 5 -6.47 -3.32 6.95
CA LYS A 5 -6.81 -4.56 7.68
C LYS A 5 -7.34 -5.64 6.74
N PHE A 6 -8.18 -5.25 5.78
CA PHE A 6 -8.67 -6.15 4.74
C PHE A 6 -7.51 -6.71 3.89
N LEU A 7 -6.62 -5.85 3.39
CA LEU A 7 -5.47 -6.27 2.60
C LEU A 7 -4.55 -7.22 3.38
N LEU A 8 -4.23 -6.91 4.65
CA LEU A 8 -3.39 -7.77 5.49
C LEU A 8 -4.04 -9.14 5.74
N ARG A 9 -5.36 -9.19 5.90
CA ARG A 9 -6.12 -10.43 6.09
C ARG A 9 -6.11 -11.31 4.84
N TYR A 10 -6.18 -10.72 3.65
CA TYR A 10 -6.43 -11.45 2.40
C TYR A 10 -5.23 -11.54 1.44
N LYS A 11 -4.12 -10.85 1.68
CA LYS A 11 -2.92 -10.93 0.83
C LYS A 11 -2.28 -12.33 0.79
N GLY A 12 -2.60 -13.19 1.75
CA GLY A 12 -1.97 -14.50 1.92
C GLY A 12 -0.52 -14.41 2.40
N SER A 13 0.27 -15.45 2.11
CA SER A 13 1.65 -15.58 2.61
C SER A 13 2.68 -14.74 1.85
N SER A 14 2.40 -14.33 0.61
CA SER A 14 3.36 -13.54 -0.17
C SER A 14 3.38 -12.07 0.28
N ASP A 15 4.54 -11.44 0.16
CA ASP A 15 4.68 -10.00 0.23
C ASP A 15 4.18 -9.35 -1.07
N HIS A 16 3.56 -8.18 -0.93
CA HIS A 16 2.92 -7.50 -2.06
C HIS A 16 3.26 -6.02 -2.09
N TRP A 17 3.79 -5.55 -3.21
CA TRP A 17 3.90 -4.12 -3.49
C TRP A 17 2.52 -3.45 -3.42
N VAL A 18 2.51 -2.24 -2.87
CA VAL A 18 1.37 -1.32 -2.90
C VAL A 18 1.78 -0.04 -3.60
N GLY A 19 0.82 0.70 -4.14
CA GLY A 19 1.04 1.92 -4.92
C GLY A 19 1.49 3.12 -4.08
N LEU A 20 2.54 2.95 -3.26
CA LEU A 20 3.09 3.97 -2.39
C LEU A 20 4.61 3.97 -2.52
N ASN A 21 5.18 5.13 -2.84
CA ASN A 21 6.62 5.30 -3.11
C ASN A 21 7.16 6.64 -2.56
N ARG A 22 8.48 6.80 -2.58
CA ARG A 22 9.20 8.05 -2.31
C ARG A 22 10.49 8.08 -3.13
N GLU A 23 10.99 9.29 -3.39
CA GLU A 23 12.21 9.47 -4.21
C GLU A 23 13.49 9.05 -3.47
N SER A 24 13.54 9.27 -2.16
CA SER A 24 14.66 8.83 -1.31
C SER A 24 14.20 8.66 0.15
N PRO A 25 15.02 8.09 1.04
CA PRO A 25 14.66 7.86 2.44
C PRO A 25 14.18 9.09 3.22
N HIS A 26 14.54 10.30 2.77
CA HIS A 26 14.20 11.58 3.40
C HIS A 26 12.96 12.26 2.79
N HIS A 27 12.47 11.77 1.65
CA HIS A 27 11.30 12.34 1.00
C HIS A 27 10.00 11.79 1.57
N THR A 28 8.95 12.62 1.51
CA THR A 28 7.59 12.24 1.86
C THR A 28 7.09 11.14 0.93
N TRP A 29 6.34 10.19 1.49
CA TRP A 29 5.66 9.15 0.73
C TRP A 29 4.54 9.75 -0.12
N LYS A 30 4.37 9.24 -1.35
CA LYS A 30 3.30 9.60 -2.27
C LYS A 30 2.59 8.35 -2.77
N TRP A 31 1.29 8.46 -2.92
CA TRP A 31 0.47 7.45 -3.56
C TRP A 31 0.65 7.48 -5.09
N ALA A 32 0.17 6.43 -5.77
CA ALA A 32 0.26 6.30 -7.23
C ALA A 32 -0.47 7.42 -8.01
N ASP A 33 -1.35 8.17 -7.35
CA ASP A 33 -2.03 9.36 -7.87
C ASP A 33 -1.30 10.67 -7.56
N ASN A 34 -0.07 10.60 -7.06
CA ASN A 34 0.80 11.70 -6.60
C ASN A 34 0.32 12.43 -5.34
N ASN A 35 -0.74 11.98 -4.68
CA ASN A 35 -1.16 12.57 -3.42
C ASN A 35 -0.19 12.19 -2.30
N GLU A 36 0.10 13.14 -1.41
CA GLU A 36 0.96 12.90 -0.27
C GLU A 36 0.33 11.94 0.74
N TYR A 37 1.18 11.12 1.32
CA TYR A 37 0.81 10.19 2.36
C TYR A 37 0.60 10.90 3.70
N ASN A 38 -0.57 10.73 4.29
CA ASN A 38 -1.00 11.43 5.51
C ASN A 38 -0.51 10.80 6.84
N ALA A 39 0.50 9.92 6.82
CA ALA A 39 1.04 9.26 8.01
C ALA A 39 0.03 8.45 8.85
N SER A 40 -1.04 7.92 8.24
CA SER A 40 -2.08 7.15 8.93
C SER A 40 -1.65 5.77 9.47
N PHE A 41 -0.46 5.30 9.13
CA PHE A 41 0.19 4.06 9.56
C PHE A 41 1.72 4.16 9.41
N THR A 42 2.46 3.34 10.14
CA THR A 42 3.93 3.33 10.06
C THR A 42 4.42 2.47 8.90
N ILE A 43 5.34 3.00 8.10
CA ILE A 43 6.06 2.27 7.05
C ILE A 43 7.47 1.99 7.55
N ARG A 44 7.83 0.71 7.66
CA ARG A 44 9.15 0.29 8.15
C ARG A 44 10.19 0.28 7.03
N GLY A 45 11.46 0.36 7.38
CA GLY A 45 12.58 0.23 6.42
C GLY A 45 12.96 1.54 5.72
N SER A 46 14.01 1.46 4.91
CA SER A 46 14.65 2.61 4.25
C SER A 46 14.51 2.59 2.72
N GLY A 47 13.68 1.71 2.15
CA GLY A 47 13.50 1.62 0.70
C GLY A 47 12.58 2.70 0.13
N GLU A 48 12.53 2.76 -1.18
CA GLU A 48 11.80 3.74 -2.00
C GLU A 48 10.36 3.31 -2.28
N CYS A 49 10.08 2.00 -2.33
CA CYS A 49 8.75 1.47 -2.58
C CYS A 49 8.21 0.73 -1.35
N ALA A 50 6.91 0.86 -1.09
CA ALA A 50 6.25 0.21 0.03
C ALA A 50 5.59 -1.11 -0.38
N TYR A 51 5.69 -2.11 0.50
CA TYR A 51 5.04 -3.41 0.34
C TYR A 51 4.42 -3.88 1.66
N LEU A 52 3.38 -4.69 1.53
CA LEU A 52 2.72 -5.36 2.65
C LEU A 52 3.55 -6.54 3.13
N ILE A 53 3.75 -6.61 4.44
CA ILE A 53 4.29 -7.74 5.20
C ILE A 53 3.17 -8.34 6.07
N GLU A 54 3.42 -9.43 6.80
CA GLU A 54 2.40 -10.10 7.62
C GLU A 54 1.63 -9.16 8.56
N ASN A 55 2.34 -8.23 9.22
CA ASN A 55 1.77 -7.39 10.28
C ASN A 55 1.85 -5.88 9.98
N GLY A 56 1.89 -5.49 8.71
CA GLY A 56 1.94 -4.07 8.35
C GLY A 56 2.60 -3.81 7.00
N ILE A 57 3.32 -2.69 6.94
CA ILE A 57 3.96 -2.22 5.71
C ILE A 57 5.45 -1.99 5.96
N SER A 58 6.27 -2.44 5.03
CA SER A 58 7.71 -2.20 4.98
C SER A 58 8.09 -1.58 3.63
N SER A 59 9.36 -1.25 3.45
CA SER A 59 9.89 -0.63 2.24
C SER A 59 11.15 -1.32 1.77
N ALA A 60 11.30 -1.39 0.45
CA ALA A 60 12.44 -1.99 -0.21
C ALA A 60 12.71 -1.29 -1.55
N GLY A 61 13.92 -1.51 -2.08
CA GLY A 61 14.28 -1.00 -3.39
C GLY A 61 13.51 -1.69 -4.53
N ILE A 62 13.39 -0.95 -5.63
CA ILE A 62 12.61 -1.31 -6.83
C ILE A 62 13.03 -2.62 -7.51
N TYR A 63 14.23 -3.12 -7.24
CA TYR A 63 14.78 -4.32 -7.88
C TYR A 63 14.22 -5.63 -7.30
N LYS A 64 13.54 -5.59 -6.16
CA LYS A 64 12.97 -6.80 -5.56
C LYS A 64 11.73 -7.26 -6.32
N LYS A 65 11.72 -8.53 -6.74
CA LYS A 65 10.56 -9.16 -7.37
C LYS A 65 9.57 -9.60 -6.29
N MET A 66 8.38 -9.02 -6.29
CA MET A 66 7.26 -9.39 -5.41
C MET A 66 5.96 -9.34 -6.21
N LYS A 67 4.89 -9.90 -5.65
CA LYS A 67 3.54 -9.70 -6.18
C LYS A 67 3.10 -8.25 -5.93
N TRP A 68 1.99 -7.84 -6.51
CA TRP A 68 1.45 -6.49 -6.32
C TRP A 68 -0.07 -6.55 -6.15
N ILE A 69 -0.62 -5.53 -5.47
CA ILE A 69 -2.06 -5.34 -5.35
C ILE A 69 -2.41 -4.02 -6.03
N CYS A 70 -3.40 -4.05 -6.94
CA CYS A 70 -3.95 -2.88 -7.58
C CYS A 70 -5.24 -2.45 -6.88
N SER A 71 -5.48 -1.14 -6.81
CA SER A 71 -6.77 -0.58 -6.39
C SER A 71 -7.31 0.34 -7.47
N LYS A 72 -8.64 0.43 -7.55
CA LYS A 72 -9.35 1.36 -8.43
C LYS A 72 -10.66 1.78 -7.74
N PRO A 73 -11.03 3.06 -7.76
CA PRO A 73 -12.35 3.48 -7.29
C PRO A 73 -13.44 2.72 -8.04
N CYS A 74 -14.38 2.15 -7.30
CA CYS A 74 -15.58 1.58 -7.90
C CYS A 74 -16.45 2.72 -8.42
N SER A 75 -16.73 2.79 -9.72
CA SER A 75 -17.58 3.83 -10.31
C SER A 75 -19.08 3.65 -10.01
N TYR A 76 -19.49 2.51 -9.46
CA TYR A 76 -20.89 2.13 -9.23
C TYR A 76 -21.28 2.11 -7.75
N ILE A 77 -20.72 3.03 -6.94
CA ILE A 77 -20.86 3.11 -5.46
C ILE A 77 -22.33 3.02 -4.99
N GLN A 78 -23.31 3.39 -5.82
CA GLN A 78 -24.73 3.31 -5.46
C GLN A 78 -25.32 1.89 -5.37
N LYS A 79 -24.66 0.85 -5.91
CA LYS A 79 -25.22 -0.53 -5.91
C LYS A 79 -24.74 -1.43 -4.79
N CYS A 80 -23.72 -1.02 -4.03
CA CYS A 80 -23.23 -1.78 -2.88
C CYS A 80 -23.50 -1.02 -1.58
N LYS A 81 -24.78 -0.78 -1.26
CA LYS A 81 -25.20 -0.51 0.11
C LYS A 81 -25.72 -1.82 0.69
N ILE A 82 -24.98 -2.39 1.63
CA ILE A 82 -25.51 -3.45 2.48
C ILE A 82 -26.51 -2.74 3.40
N THR A 83 -27.80 -3.00 3.19
CA THR A 83 -28.89 -2.57 4.08
C THR A 83 -28.93 -3.52 5.27
#